data_AF-A0A8T5AYD1-F1
#
_entry.id   AF-A0A8T5AYD1-F1
#
_cell.length_a   1.000
_cell.length_b   1.000
_cell.length_c   1.000
_cell.angle_alpha   90.00
_cell.angle_beta   90.00
_cell.angle_gamma   90.00
#
_symmetry.space_group_name_H-M   'P 1'
#
loop_
_entity.id
_entity.type
_entity.pdbx_description
1 polymer ?
#
loop_
_entity_poly.entity_id
_entity_poly.type
_entity_poly.pdbx_seq_one_letter_code
_entity_poly.pdbx_strand_id
1 'polypeptide(L)'
;MASYIGKPFSFKNLVVVGVVVRLLLLPFLGHPFDVYIWHLLCSDIFNGLNPYEALPPANMFHLFYPPMWLYTMLPFFSLYLLLTRLFTVSPITVPLLFAVEISPWPVYVFPDQMFTFIIKLPLVIADVLEAFLLRKIIYTYTEKLNLANHAAALWLLNPYVIWTSSSYGMFDVLPAFFGTLALWYLVKNRVWVSAIFLGVAVGYKLYPLMVLPVIIAYLAQRMNHWIERCLEYIAIVS
;
A
#
# COMPACT_ATOMS: atom_id res chain seq x y z
N MET A 1 3.68 13.86 37.00
CA MET A 1 2.50 13.31 36.28
C MET A 1 2.96 12.37 35.17
N ALA A 2 3.77 11.35 35.49
CA ALA A 2 4.35 10.43 34.51
C ALA A 2 4.65 9.08 35.19
N SER A 3 3.71 8.12 35.12
CA SER A 3 3.99 6.72 35.48
C SER A 3 3.02 5.68 34.93
N TYR A 4 2.04 6.05 34.08
CA TYR A 4 1.06 5.10 33.52
C TYR A 4 1.42 4.53 32.14
N ILE A 5 2.67 4.63 31.70
CA ILE A 5 3.10 3.88 30.51
C ILE A 5 3.44 2.47 31.00
N GLY A 6 2.47 1.56 30.88
CA GLY A 6 2.60 0.15 31.23
C GLY A 6 3.82 -0.51 30.59
N LYS A 7 4.14 -1.74 31.03
CA LYS A 7 5.32 -2.48 30.56
C LYS A 7 5.49 -2.37 29.04
N PRO A 8 6.69 -2.02 28.54
CA PRO A 8 6.88 -1.81 27.12
C PRO A 8 6.56 -3.09 26.34
N PHE A 9 5.69 -2.98 25.35
CA PHE A 9 5.43 -4.06 24.41
C PHE A 9 6.74 -4.46 23.73
N SER A 10 7.01 -5.76 23.68
CA SER A 10 8.09 -6.30 22.84
C SER A 10 7.75 -6.03 21.38
N PHE A 11 8.60 -5.27 20.69
CA PHE A 11 8.39 -4.95 19.28
C PHE A 11 8.29 -6.20 18.41
N LYS A 12 9.04 -7.27 18.73
CA LYS A 12 8.91 -8.57 18.07
C LYS A 12 7.49 -9.12 18.20
N ASN A 13 6.91 -9.07 19.40
CA ASN A 13 5.57 -9.58 19.64
C ASN A 13 4.52 -8.72 18.93
N LEU A 14 4.70 -7.40 18.88
CA LEU A 14 3.82 -6.50 18.10
C LEU A 14 3.80 -6.86 16.62
N VAL A 15 4.97 -7.09 16.01
CA VAL A 15 5.08 -7.50 14.61
C VAL A 15 4.43 -8.87 14.40
N VAL A 16 4.72 -9.86 15.26
CA VAL A 16 4.13 -11.20 15.14
C VAL A 16 2.60 -11.15 15.20
N VAL A 17 2.04 -10.48 16.22
CA VAL A 17 0.59 -10.35 16.37
C VAL A 17 -0.01 -9.60 15.18
N GLY A 18 0.57 -8.45 14.82
CA GLY A 18 0.09 -7.62 13.70
C GLY A 18 0.12 -8.36 12.36
N VAL A 19 1.14 -9.19 12.10
CA VAL A 19 1.26 -9.99 10.88
C VAL A 19 0.28 -11.16 10.91
N VAL A 20 0.21 -11.92 12.01
CA VAL A 20 -0.69 -13.08 12.12
C VAL A 20 -2.14 -12.65 11.92
N VAL A 21 -2.58 -11.58 12.58
CA VAL A 21 -3.93 -11.04 12.40
C VAL A 21 -4.21 -10.71 10.94
N ARG A 22 -3.28 -10.03 10.26
CA ARG A 22 -3.45 -9.67 8.84
C ARG A 22 -3.51 -10.90 7.93
N LEU A 23 -2.56 -11.83 8.08
CA LEU A 23 -2.48 -13.05 7.28
C LEU A 23 -3.71 -13.93 7.42
N LEU A 24 -4.31 -13.99 8.61
CA LEU A 24 -5.56 -14.72 8.84
C LEU A 24 -6.76 -14.10 8.12
N LEU A 25 -6.74 -12.79 7.87
CA LEU A 25 -7.84 -12.08 7.19
C LEU A 25 -7.71 -12.12 5.66
N LEU A 26 -6.48 -12.16 5.13
CA LEU A 26 -6.24 -12.07 3.69
C LEU A 26 -7.05 -13.04 2.81
N PRO A 27 -7.15 -14.35 3.11
CA PRO A 27 -7.78 -15.29 2.18
C PRO A 27 -9.31 -15.21 2.20
N PHE A 28 -9.91 -14.64 3.25
CA PHE A 28 -11.35 -14.69 3.47
C PHE A 28 -12.06 -13.37 3.19
N LEU A 29 -11.34 -12.25 3.27
CA LEU A 29 -11.91 -10.92 3.12
C LEU A 29 -11.32 -10.22 1.91
N GLY A 30 -12.13 -9.40 1.26
CA GLY A 30 -11.72 -8.52 0.17
C GLY A 30 -12.92 -7.80 -0.41
N HIS A 31 -12.72 -6.54 -0.80
CA HIS A 31 -13.77 -5.83 -1.50
C HIS A 31 -14.02 -6.53 -2.84
N PRO A 32 -15.24 -7.07 -3.08
CA PRO A 32 -15.51 -7.98 -4.19
C PRO A 32 -15.15 -7.38 -5.54
N PHE A 33 -15.42 -6.09 -5.70
CA PHE A 33 -15.13 -5.38 -6.93
C PHE A 33 -13.64 -5.12 -7.14
N ASP A 34 -12.92 -4.63 -6.13
CA ASP A 34 -11.49 -4.27 -6.31
C ASP A 34 -10.62 -5.50 -6.57
N VAL A 35 -10.84 -6.57 -5.80
CA VAL A 35 -10.09 -7.82 -5.95
C VAL A 35 -10.39 -8.46 -7.32
N TYR A 36 -11.65 -8.40 -7.79
CA TYR A 36 -12.04 -8.82 -9.14
C TYR A 36 -11.31 -8.01 -10.22
N ILE A 37 -11.27 -6.68 -10.11
CA ILE A 37 -10.59 -5.82 -11.08
C ILE A 37 -9.09 -6.09 -11.10
N TRP A 38 -8.44 -6.30 -9.95
CA TRP A 38 -7.02 -6.65 -9.91
C TRP A 38 -6.73 -7.97 -10.60
N HIS A 39 -7.59 -8.98 -10.40
CA HIS A 39 -7.46 -10.25 -11.10
C HIS A 39 -7.61 -10.06 -12.61
N LEU A 40 -8.63 -9.33 -13.05
CA LEU A 40 -8.90 -9.06 -14.46
C LEU A 40 -7.72 -8.33 -15.13
N LEU A 41 -7.24 -7.23 -14.55
CA LEU A 41 -6.12 -6.45 -15.09
C LEU A 41 -4.85 -7.29 -15.24
N CYS A 42 -4.53 -8.10 -14.23
CA CYS A 42 -3.37 -8.97 -14.33
C CYS A 42 -3.57 -10.08 -15.36
N SER A 43 -4.76 -10.70 -15.40
CA SER A 43 -5.10 -11.71 -16.40
C SER A 43 -4.97 -11.17 -17.83
N ASP A 44 -5.48 -9.98 -18.10
CA ASP A 44 -5.42 -9.35 -19.42
C ASP A 44 -3.97 -9.17 -19.89
N ILE A 45 -3.10 -8.64 -19.03
CA ILE A 45 -1.68 -8.44 -19.33
C ILE A 45 -0.99 -9.77 -19.66
N PHE A 46 -1.26 -10.82 -18.87
CA PHE A 46 -0.64 -12.14 -19.09
C PHE A 46 -1.18 -12.85 -20.34
N ASN A 47 -2.35 -12.44 -20.85
CA ASN A 47 -2.89 -12.90 -22.14
C ASN A 47 -2.44 -12.01 -23.31
N GLY A 48 -1.52 -11.06 -23.09
CA GLY A 48 -1.01 -10.17 -24.13
C GLY A 48 -1.98 -9.05 -24.52
N LEU A 49 -3.03 -8.83 -23.73
CA LEU A 49 -3.95 -7.72 -23.92
C LEU A 49 -3.37 -6.44 -23.31
N ASN A 50 -3.58 -5.32 -24.00
CA ASN A 50 -3.19 -4.03 -23.47
C ASN A 50 -4.15 -3.65 -22.32
N PRO A 51 -3.64 -3.46 -21.08
CA PRO A 51 -4.46 -3.09 -19.93
C PRO A 51 -5.02 -1.67 -20.02
N TYR A 52 -4.80 -0.93 -21.11
CA TYR A 52 -5.41 0.38 -21.39
C TYR A 52 -6.43 0.32 -22.54
N GLU A 53 -6.56 -0.83 -23.21
CA GLU A 53 -7.50 -1.05 -24.32
C GLU A 53 -8.60 -2.08 -23.95
N ALA A 54 -8.60 -2.59 -22.72
CA ALA A 54 -9.52 -3.64 -22.31
C ALA A 54 -10.99 -3.17 -22.33
N LEU A 55 -11.91 -4.08 -22.68
CA LEU A 55 -13.34 -3.78 -22.77
C LEU A 55 -13.97 -3.55 -21.38
N PRO A 56 -15.11 -2.85 -21.28
CA PRO A 56 -15.83 -2.67 -20.02
C PRO A 56 -16.10 -4.00 -19.30
N PRO A 57 -15.99 -4.05 -17.95
CA PRO A 57 -15.80 -2.90 -17.05
C PRO A 57 -14.32 -2.52 -16.80
N ALA A 58 -13.35 -3.22 -17.42
CA ALA A 58 -11.92 -2.98 -17.16
C ALA A 58 -11.50 -1.54 -17.50
N ASN A 59 -11.99 -0.99 -18.63
CA ASN A 59 -11.75 0.41 -19.01
C ASN A 59 -12.29 1.47 -18.07
N MET A 60 -13.26 1.14 -17.23
CA MET A 60 -13.78 2.10 -16.26
C MET A 60 -12.73 2.38 -15.18
N PHE A 61 -11.80 1.46 -14.87
CA PHE A 61 -10.76 1.67 -13.85
C PHE A 61 -9.38 2.11 -14.36
N HIS A 62 -9.13 2.06 -15.67
CA HIS A 62 -7.86 2.51 -16.28
C HIS A 62 -7.54 4.01 -16.03
N LEU A 63 -8.51 4.79 -15.54
CA LEU A 63 -8.38 6.22 -15.21
C LEU A 63 -8.27 6.54 -13.72
N PHE A 64 -8.46 5.58 -12.80
CA PHE A 64 -8.62 5.91 -11.37
C PHE A 64 -7.31 5.86 -10.56
N TYR A 65 -6.34 5.04 -10.96
CA TYR A 65 -5.06 4.93 -10.25
C TYR A 65 -3.85 5.00 -11.18
N PRO A 66 -2.77 5.68 -10.78
CA PRO A 66 -1.50 5.61 -11.47
C PRO A 66 -0.87 4.20 -11.42
N PRO A 67 0.09 3.90 -12.30
CA PRO A 67 0.40 2.52 -12.69
C PRO A 67 1.22 1.71 -11.66
N MET A 68 1.70 2.32 -10.56
CA MET A 68 2.58 1.60 -9.63
C MET A 68 1.90 0.43 -8.94
N TRP A 69 0.59 0.53 -8.66
CA TRP A 69 -0.15 -0.60 -8.12
C TRP A 69 -0.16 -1.79 -9.08
N LEU A 70 -0.38 -1.53 -10.38
CA LEU A 70 -0.32 -2.57 -11.41
C LEU A 70 1.05 -3.26 -11.42
N TYR A 71 2.14 -2.49 -11.48
CA TYR A 71 3.49 -3.07 -11.48
C TYR A 71 3.80 -3.87 -10.21
N THR A 72 3.22 -3.47 -9.07
CA THR A 72 3.34 -4.21 -7.81
C THR A 72 2.63 -5.54 -7.86
N MET A 73 1.46 -5.60 -8.49
CA MET A 73 0.65 -6.82 -8.57
C MET A 73 1.27 -7.89 -9.47
N LEU A 74 1.91 -7.51 -10.59
CA LEU A 74 2.42 -8.46 -11.59
C LEU A 74 3.30 -9.61 -11.04
N PRO A 75 4.33 -9.37 -10.20
CA PRO A 75 5.13 -10.47 -9.64
C PRO A 75 4.33 -11.38 -8.70
N PHE A 76 3.37 -10.82 -7.94
CA PHE A 76 2.49 -11.62 -7.08
C PHE A 76 1.47 -12.41 -7.90
N PHE A 77 1.00 -11.86 -9.02
CA PHE A 77 0.16 -12.59 -9.96
C PHE A 77 0.91 -13.75 -10.62
N SER A 78 2.17 -13.55 -11.02
CA SER A 78 3.04 -14.64 -11.49
C SER A 78 3.15 -15.77 -10.47
N LEU A 79 3.33 -15.42 -9.19
CA LEU A 79 3.37 -16.39 -8.10
C LEU A 79 2.03 -17.12 -7.95
N TYR A 80 0.92 -16.40 -8.03
CA TYR A 80 -0.42 -16.99 -8.03
C TYR A 80 -0.60 -17.98 -9.18
N LEU A 81 -0.25 -17.62 -10.43
CA LEU A 81 -0.34 -18.52 -11.58
C LEU A 81 0.52 -19.78 -11.41
N LEU A 82 1.72 -19.63 -10.84
CA LEU A 82 2.59 -20.77 -10.52
C LEU A 82 1.90 -21.72 -9.52
N LEU A 83 1.35 -21.19 -8.43
CA LEU A 83 0.72 -21.99 -7.39
C LEU A 83 -0.60 -22.62 -7.87
N THR A 84 -1.38 -21.91 -8.66
CA THR A 84 -2.59 -22.42 -9.32
C THR A 84 -2.28 -23.66 -10.17
N ARG A 85 -1.17 -23.64 -10.93
CA ARG A 85 -0.73 -24.80 -11.72
C ARG A 85 -0.32 -25.98 -10.83
N LEU A 86 0.27 -25.72 -9.67
CA LEU A 86 0.72 -26.77 -8.75
C LEU A 86 -0.42 -27.41 -7.95
N PHE A 87 -1.43 -26.63 -7.57
CA PHE A 87 -2.52 -27.05 -6.68
C PHE A 87 -3.89 -27.18 -7.36
N THR A 88 -3.95 -26.97 -8.68
CA THR A 88 -5.19 -27.04 -9.49
C THR A 88 -6.34 -26.20 -8.92
N VAL A 89 -6.03 -25.02 -8.39
CA VAL A 89 -7.02 -24.06 -7.89
C VAL A 89 -7.45 -23.16 -9.03
N SER A 90 -8.70 -22.72 -9.10
CA SER A 90 -9.15 -21.78 -10.13
C SER A 90 -10.22 -20.83 -9.61
N PRO A 91 -10.33 -19.61 -10.16
CA PRO A 91 -11.38 -18.66 -9.81
C PRO A 91 -12.77 -19.23 -10.07
N ILE A 92 -13.75 -18.79 -9.29
CA ILE A 92 -15.14 -19.23 -9.43
C ILE A 92 -15.91 -18.20 -10.27
N THR A 93 -16.59 -18.67 -11.31
CA THR A 93 -17.51 -17.83 -12.08
C THR A 93 -18.80 -17.61 -11.31
N VAL A 94 -19.25 -16.36 -11.24
CA VAL A 94 -20.43 -15.99 -10.45
C VAL A 94 -21.64 -15.84 -11.39
N PRO A 95 -22.79 -16.45 -11.08
CA PRO A 95 -24.00 -16.18 -11.85
C PRO A 95 -24.38 -14.70 -11.73
N LEU A 96 -24.82 -14.09 -12.84
CA LEU A 96 -25.12 -12.66 -12.94
C LEU A 96 -26.07 -12.13 -11.84
N LEU A 97 -27.01 -12.97 -11.37
CA LEU A 97 -27.95 -12.61 -10.29
C LEU A 97 -27.24 -12.37 -8.95
N PHE A 98 -26.20 -13.13 -8.61
CA PHE A 98 -25.43 -12.95 -7.37
C PHE A 98 -24.47 -11.76 -7.44
N ALA A 99 -24.04 -11.37 -8.64
CA ALA A 99 -23.12 -10.25 -8.85
C ALA A 99 -23.72 -8.90 -8.40
N VAL A 100 -25.02 -8.72 -8.60
CA VAL A 100 -25.75 -7.46 -8.33
C VAL A 100 -26.01 -7.26 -6.84
N GLU A 101 -26.14 -8.34 -6.06
CA GLU A 101 -26.44 -8.25 -4.62
C GLU A 101 -25.19 -7.96 -3.76
N ILE A 102 -24.01 -8.40 -4.20
CA ILE A 102 -22.76 -8.34 -3.41
C ILE A 102 -22.01 -7.01 -3.61
N SER A 103 -22.24 -6.32 -4.74
CA SER A 103 -21.58 -5.08 -5.09
C SER A 103 -22.51 -4.21 -5.94
N PRO A 104 -22.55 -2.87 -5.71
CA PRO A 104 -23.27 -1.95 -6.59
C PRO A 104 -22.68 -1.89 -8.02
N TRP A 105 -21.50 -2.49 -8.22
CA TRP A 105 -20.80 -2.61 -9.50
C TRP A 105 -20.79 -4.07 -9.98
N PRO A 106 -20.83 -4.31 -11.30
CA PRO A 106 -20.90 -5.67 -11.84
C PRO A 106 -19.60 -6.47 -11.58
N VAL A 107 -19.74 -7.62 -10.92
CA VAL A 107 -18.65 -8.58 -10.63
C VAL A 107 -18.99 -9.94 -11.24
N TYR A 108 -18.22 -10.39 -12.23
CA TYR A 108 -18.54 -11.63 -12.98
C TYR A 108 -17.74 -12.85 -12.50
N VAL A 109 -16.59 -12.62 -11.88
CA VAL A 109 -15.69 -13.67 -11.39
C VAL A 109 -15.34 -13.32 -9.95
N PHE A 110 -15.44 -14.31 -9.06
CA PHE A 110 -14.92 -14.18 -7.71
C PHE A 110 -13.53 -14.80 -7.67
N PRO A 111 -12.47 -14.01 -7.47
CA PRO A 111 -11.14 -14.58 -7.33
C PRO A 111 -11.09 -15.52 -6.14
N ASP A 112 -10.36 -16.62 -6.28
CA ASP A 112 -10.26 -17.60 -5.21
C ASP A 112 -9.44 -17.06 -4.01
N GLN A 113 -9.47 -17.82 -2.92
CA GLN A 113 -8.82 -17.46 -1.66
C GLN A 113 -7.29 -17.35 -1.82
N MET A 114 -6.70 -18.13 -2.71
CA MET A 114 -5.25 -18.09 -2.95
C MET A 114 -4.86 -16.83 -3.72
N PHE A 115 -5.63 -16.43 -4.74
CA PHE A 115 -5.44 -15.12 -5.37
C PHE A 115 -5.54 -13.99 -4.33
N THR A 116 -6.62 -13.97 -3.55
CA THR A 116 -6.89 -12.90 -2.57
C THR A 116 -5.79 -12.83 -1.51
N PHE A 117 -5.29 -13.99 -1.06
CA PHE A 117 -4.15 -14.08 -0.17
C PHE A 117 -2.89 -13.46 -0.80
N ILE A 118 -2.50 -13.94 -1.98
CA ILE A 118 -1.23 -13.57 -2.62
C ILE A 118 -1.20 -12.11 -3.04
N ILE A 119 -2.27 -11.60 -3.64
CA ILE A 119 -2.32 -10.24 -4.18
C ILE A 119 -2.23 -9.18 -3.07
N LYS A 120 -2.62 -9.53 -1.84
CA LYS A 120 -2.58 -8.62 -0.67
C LYS A 120 -1.33 -8.77 0.19
N LEU A 121 -0.49 -9.79 -0.03
CA LEU A 121 0.81 -9.91 0.64
C LEU A 121 1.68 -8.64 0.58
N PRO A 122 1.81 -7.91 -0.55
CA PRO A 122 2.61 -6.69 -0.58
C PRO A 122 2.11 -5.63 0.41
N LEU A 123 0.81 -5.63 0.73
CA LEU A 123 0.21 -4.68 1.67
C LEU A 123 0.60 -4.98 3.11
N VAL A 124 0.64 -6.27 3.49
CA VAL A 124 1.11 -6.69 4.81
C VAL A 124 2.60 -6.39 4.98
N ILE A 125 3.39 -6.60 3.92
CA ILE A 125 4.81 -6.24 3.91
C ILE A 125 4.96 -4.73 4.11
N ALA A 126 4.20 -3.92 3.37
CA ALA A 126 4.23 -2.47 3.49
C ALA A 126 3.80 -1.98 4.88
N ASP A 127 2.79 -2.60 5.49
CA ASP A 127 2.34 -2.28 6.86
C ASP A 127 3.44 -2.50 7.89
N VAL A 128 4.18 -3.61 7.76
CA VAL A 128 5.31 -3.92 8.62
C VAL A 128 6.43 -2.89 8.39
N LEU A 129 6.79 -2.63 7.13
CA LEU A 129 7.83 -1.66 6.79
C LEU A 129 7.51 -0.25 7.29
N GLU A 130 6.25 0.18 7.21
CA GLU A 130 5.80 1.47 7.73
C GLU A 130 5.91 1.51 9.26
N ALA A 131 5.48 0.46 9.95
CA ALA A 131 5.66 0.38 11.40
C ALA A 131 7.14 0.43 11.84
N PHE A 132 8.03 -0.23 11.09
CA PHE A 132 9.48 -0.14 11.30
C PHE A 132 10.00 1.29 11.08
N LEU A 133 9.53 1.95 10.03
CA LEU A 133 9.94 3.32 9.70
C LEU A 133 9.47 4.31 10.77
N LEU A 134 8.20 4.25 11.18
CA LEU A 134 7.66 5.08 12.26
C LEU A 134 8.42 4.86 13.56
N ARG A 135 8.69 3.60 13.93
CA ARG A 135 9.53 3.27 15.08
C ARG A 135 10.91 3.91 14.98
N LYS A 136 11.56 3.80 13.82
CA LYS A 136 12.90 4.36 13.57
C LYS A 136 12.89 5.88 13.68
N ILE A 137 11.91 6.55 13.10
CA ILE A 137 11.75 8.01 13.16
C ILE A 137 11.61 8.45 14.62
N ILE A 138 10.65 7.90 15.35
CA ILE A 138 10.39 8.29 16.75
C ILE A 138 11.60 8.00 17.63
N TYR A 139 12.26 6.85 17.48
CA TYR A 139 13.46 6.55 18.24
C TYR A 139 14.59 7.55 17.95
N THR A 140 14.79 7.92 16.67
CA THR A 140 15.87 8.85 16.28
C THR A 140 15.72 10.23 16.90
N TYR A 141 14.49 10.71 17.10
CA TYR A 141 14.26 12.07 17.64
C TYR A 141 13.99 12.10 19.15
N THR A 142 13.58 10.98 19.75
CA THR A 142 13.22 10.96 21.19
C THR A 142 14.18 10.17 22.05
N GLU A 143 14.97 9.27 21.45
CA GLU A 143 15.82 8.26 22.12
C GLU A 143 15.04 7.36 23.10
N LYS A 144 13.70 7.39 23.04
CA LYS A 144 12.80 6.66 23.94
C LYS A 144 12.24 5.45 23.23
N LEU A 145 12.83 4.29 23.49
CA LEU A 145 12.40 3.01 22.93
C LEU A 145 10.91 2.72 23.18
N ASN A 146 10.41 3.09 24.35
CA ASN A 146 9.00 2.92 24.69
C ASN A 146 8.11 3.70 23.73
N LEU A 147 8.37 5.00 23.50
CA LEU A 147 7.58 5.82 22.57
C LEU A 147 7.67 5.29 21.13
N ALA A 148 8.86 4.86 20.72
CA ALA A 148 9.07 4.26 19.41
C ALA A 148 8.25 2.98 19.20
N ASN A 149 8.18 2.11 20.21
CA ASN A 149 7.35 0.91 20.17
C ASN A 149 5.85 1.25 20.19
N HIS A 150 5.44 2.31 20.89
CA HIS A 150 4.04 2.76 20.85
C HIS A 150 3.65 3.26 19.47
N ALA A 151 4.52 3.99 18.76
CA ALA A 151 4.24 4.41 17.39
C ALA A 151 4.03 3.21 16.45
N ALA A 152 4.88 2.18 16.55
CA ALA A 152 4.68 0.94 15.81
C ALA A 152 3.39 0.21 16.20
N ALA A 153 3.06 0.15 17.50
CA ALA A 153 1.84 -0.48 17.99
C ALA A 153 0.58 0.25 17.46
N LEU A 154 0.59 1.58 17.48
CA LEU A 154 -0.47 2.43 16.94
C LEU A 154 -0.66 2.27 15.43
N TRP A 155 0.34 1.76 14.69
CA TRP A 155 0.16 1.39 13.28
C TRP A 155 -0.33 -0.06 13.14
N LEU A 156 0.41 -1.01 13.69
CA LEU A 156 0.18 -2.44 13.50
C LEU A 156 -1.12 -2.93 14.13
N LEU A 157 -1.55 -2.33 15.24
CA LEU A 157 -2.76 -2.74 15.96
C LEU A 157 -3.96 -1.82 15.68
N ASN A 158 -3.81 -0.85 14.76
CA ASN A 158 -4.91 0.01 14.40
C ASN A 158 -5.96 -0.76 13.59
N PRO A 159 -7.21 -0.87 14.09
CA PRO A 159 -8.26 -1.63 13.40
C PRO A 159 -8.57 -1.06 12.02
N TYR A 160 -8.46 0.26 11.83
CA TYR A 160 -8.65 0.89 10.53
C TYR A 160 -7.56 0.48 9.54
N VAL A 161 -6.29 0.47 9.95
CA VAL A 161 -5.17 0.06 9.09
C VAL A 161 -5.28 -1.43 8.72
N ILE A 162 -5.60 -2.29 9.71
CA ILE A 162 -5.85 -3.71 9.46
C ILE A 162 -7.02 -3.90 8.49
N TRP A 163 -8.09 -3.13 8.68
CA TRP A 163 -9.26 -3.19 7.82
C TRP A 163 -8.92 -2.79 6.39
N THR A 164 -8.31 -1.62 6.17
CA THR A 164 -8.03 -1.13 4.82
C THR A 164 -7.08 -2.05 4.06
N SER A 165 -5.97 -2.47 4.66
CA SER A 165 -4.97 -3.28 3.96
C SER A 165 -5.39 -4.74 3.82
N SER A 166 -5.87 -5.37 4.89
CA SER A 166 -6.02 -6.84 4.94
C SER A 166 -7.46 -7.28 4.66
N SER A 167 -8.43 -6.58 5.25
CA SER A 167 -9.86 -6.95 5.08
C SER A 167 -10.39 -6.44 3.74
N TYR A 168 -10.32 -5.14 3.50
CA TYR A 168 -10.76 -4.52 2.25
C TYR A 168 -9.79 -4.88 1.11
N GLY A 169 -8.48 -4.75 1.33
CA GLY A 169 -7.45 -4.97 0.32
C GLY A 169 -6.87 -3.70 -0.27
N MET A 170 -7.29 -2.52 0.18
CA MET A 170 -6.87 -1.28 -0.44
C MET A 170 -5.39 -1.00 -0.20
N PHE A 171 -4.69 -0.61 -1.25
CA PHE A 171 -3.24 -0.46 -1.24
C PHE A 171 -2.74 0.88 -0.67
N ASP A 172 -3.56 1.61 0.11
CA ASP A 172 -3.21 2.92 0.71
C ASP A 172 -1.94 2.90 1.56
N VAL A 173 -1.59 1.75 2.12
CA VAL A 173 -0.36 1.57 2.89
C VAL A 173 0.91 1.82 2.05
N LEU A 174 0.89 1.53 0.75
CA LEU A 174 2.04 1.75 -0.15
C LEU A 174 2.36 3.25 -0.35
N PRO A 175 1.42 4.11 -0.81
CA PRO A 175 1.66 5.54 -0.88
C PRO A 175 1.91 6.16 0.50
N ALA A 176 1.32 5.66 1.57
CA ALA A 176 1.64 6.11 2.93
C ALA A 176 3.12 5.83 3.28
N PHE A 177 3.58 4.60 3.07
CA PHE A 177 4.96 4.19 3.34
C PHE A 177 5.98 5.01 2.55
N PHE A 178 5.78 5.14 1.23
CA PHE A 178 6.67 5.92 0.39
C PHE A 178 6.60 7.43 0.68
N GLY A 179 5.43 7.95 1.06
CA GLY A 179 5.28 9.33 1.54
C GLY A 179 6.04 9.59 2.85
N THR A 180 5.96 8.67 3.81
CA THR A 180 6.73 8.75 5.06
C THR A 180 8.23 8.65 4.79
N LEU A 181 8.67 7.78 3.87
CA LEU A 181 10.07 7.71 3.42
C LEU A 181 10.54 9.02 2.79
N ALA A 182 9.71 9.65 1.95
CA ALA A 182 10.02 10.93 1.35
C ALA A 182 10.33 11.97 2.44
N LEU A 183 9.40 12.14 3.38
CA LEU A 183 9.57 13.06 4.52
C LEU A 183 10.81 12.73 5.37
N TRP A 184 11.06 11.44 5.62
CA TRP A 184 12.24 10.99 6.36
C TRP A 184 13.56 11.38 5.67
N TYR A 185 13.65 11.23 4.35
CA TYR A 185 14.85 11.61 3.61
C TYR A 185 14.97 13.13 3.43
N LEU A 186 13.85 13.84 3.35
CA LEU A 186 13.82 15.30 3.31
C LEU A 186 14.50 15.90 4.54
N VAL A 187 14.10 15.45 5.75
CA VAL A 187 14.67 15.94 7.02
C VAL A 187 16.12 15.52 7.23
N LYS A 188 16.61 14.55 6.45
CA LYS A 188 18.02 14.15 6.37
C LYS A 188 18.81 14.89 5.29
N ASN A 189 18.23 15.96 4.71
CA ASN A 189 18.79 16.75 3.62
C ASN A 189 19.12 15.94 2.36
N ARG A 190 18.50 14.77 2.16
CA ARG A 190 18.63 13.96 0.94
C ARG A 190 17.47 14.26 -0.01
N VAL A 191 17.46 15.48 -0.55
CA VAL A 191 16.36 16.03 -1.36
C VAL A 191 16.01 15.15 -2.56
N TRP A 192 17.01 14.69 -3.31
CA TRP A 192 16.81 13.81 -4.47
C TRP A 192 16.14 12.49 -4.10
N VAL A 193 16.60 11.85 -3.02
CA VAL A 193 16.02 10.60 -2.53
C VAL A 193 14.60 10.81 -2.03
N SER A 194 14.34 11.94 -1.36
CA SER A 194 13.00 12.36 -0.95
C SER A 194 12.06 12.50 -2.15
N ALA A 195 12.50 13.19 -3.20
CA ALA A 195 11.71 13.40 -4.40
C ALA A 195 11.38 12.09 -5.12
N ILE A 196 12.35 11.18 -5.23
CA ILE A 196 12.13 9.83 -5.81
C ILE A 196 11.05 9.09 -5.01
N PHE A 197 11.14 9.06 -3.69
CA PHE A 197 10.13 8.37 -2.88
C PHE A 197 8.76 9.05 -2.95
N LEU A 198 8.69 10.37 -3.04
CA LEU A 198 7.41 11.04 -3.25
C LEU A 198 6.83 10.70 -4.63
N GLY A 199 7.65 10.72 -5.69
CA GLY A 199 7.23 10.30 -7.04
C GLY A 199 6.69 8.87 -7.06
N VAL A 200 7.37 7.95 -6.37
CA VAL A 200 6.87 6.56 -6.20
C VAL A 200 5.52 6.55 -5.46
N ALA A 201 5.37 7.32 -4.38
CA ALA A 201 4.11 7.41 -3.64
C ALA A 201 2.97 7.94 -4.54
N VAL A 202 3.24 9.01 -5.30
CA VAL A 202 2.31 9.61 -6.27
C VAL A 202 1.93 8.61 -7.36
N GLY A 203 2.88 7.79 -7.79
CA GLY A 203 2.67 6.70 -8.74
C GLY A 203 1.70 5.62 -8.26
N TYR A 204 1.42 5.50 -6.95
CA TYR A 204 0.35 4.64 -6.44
C TYR A 204 -0.98 5.38 -6.35
N LYS A 205 -1.00 6.58 -5.75
CA LYS A 205 -2.19 7.43 -5.62
C LYS A 205 -1.77 8.88 -5.62
N LEU A 206 -2.64 9.79 -6.05
CA LEU A 206 -2.32 11.22 -6.16
C LEU A 206 -2.26 11.96 -4.80
N TYR A 207 -2.90 11.44 -3.74
CA TYR A 207 -2.99 12.14 -2.46
C TYR A 207 -1.65 12.52 -1.79
N PRO A 208 -0.52 11.79 -1.96
CA PRO A 208 0.78 12.20 -1.43
C PRO A 208 1.26 13.55 -1.97
N LEU A 209 0.75 14.03 -3.13
CA LEU A 209 1.02 15.39 -3.62
C LEU A 209 0.57 16.48 -2.63
N MET A 210 -0.38 16.19 -1.74
CA MET A 210 -0.80 17.11 -0.68
C MET A 210 0.34 17.48 0.28
N VAL A 211 1.42 16.70 0.31
CA VAL A 211 2.62 16.98 1.12
C VAL A 211 3.54 18.01 0.45
N LEU A 212 3.38 18.27 -0.85
CA LEU A 212 4.26 19.15 -1.63
C LEU A 212 4.36 20.58 -1.08
N PRO A 213 3.28 21.25 -0.63
CA PRO A 213 3.38 22.57 0.00
C PRO A 213 4.27 22.57 1.25
N VAL A 214 4.22 21.50 2.06
CA VAL A 214 5.06 21.34 3.26
C VAL A 214 6.53 21.16 2.87
N ILE A 215 6.81 20.40 1.81
CA ILE A 215 8.16 20.21 1.28
C ILE A 215 8.73 21.53 0.77
N ILE A 216 7.96 22.29 -0.01
CA ILE A 216 8.38 23.59 -0.55
C ILE A 216 8.70 24.55 0.61
N ALA A 217 7.81 24.64 1.60
CA ALA A 217 8.04 25.47 2.78
C ALA A 217 9.30 25.06 3.55
N TYR A 218 9.54 23.75 3.71
CA TYR A 218 10.76 23.23 4.36
C TYR A 218 12.02 23.63 3.59
N LEU A 219 12.04 23.44 2.27
CA LEU A 219 13.19 23.79 1.43
C LEU A 219 13.47 25.30 1.47
N ALA A 220 12.43 26.13 1.38
CA ALA A 220 12.55 27.59 1.45
C ALA A 220 13.16 28.08 2.77
N GLN A 221 12.87 27.41 3.89
CA GLN A 221 13.41 27.78 5.20
C GLN A 221 14.83 27.26 5.46
N ARG A 222 15.25 26.18 4.80
CA ARG A 222 16.45 25.42 5.17
C ARG A 222 17.57 25.46 4.13
N MET A 223 17.33 25.98 2.93
CA MET A 223 18.29 25.92 1.83
C MET A 223 18.45 27.27 1.12
N ASN A 224 19.70 27.65 0.82
CA ASN A 224 20.02 28.90 0.13
C ASN A 224 19.50 28.92 -1.33
N HIS A 225 19.60 27.80 -2.05
CA HIS A 225 19.15 27.63 -3.45
C HIS A 225 17.79 26.92 -3.54
N TRP A 226 16.86 27.28 -2.64
CA TRP A 226 15.61 26.52 -2.49
C TRP A 226 14.72 26.50 -3.75
N ILE A 227 14.76 27.54 -4.60
CA ILE A 227 13.99 27.57 -5.85
C ILE A 227 14.48 26.46 -6.80
N GLU A 228 15.79 26.39 -7.04
CA GLU A 228 16.40 25.33 -7.86
C GLU A 228 16.06 23.94 -7.31
N ARG A 229 16.16 23.77 -5.98
CA ARG A 229 15.80 22.51 -5.32
C ARG A 229 14.33 22.17 -5.47
N CYS A 230 13.42 23.14 -5.40
CA CYS A 230 12.00 22.91 -5.64
C CYS A 230 11.74 22.51 -7.10
N LEU A 231 12.40 23.14 -8.07
CA LEU A 231 12.28 22.78 -9.49
C LEU A 231 12.79 21.36 -9.75
N GLU A 232 13.96 21.00 -9.20
CA GLU A 232 14.47 19.62 -9.23
C GLU A 232 13.47 18.63 -8.62
N TYR A 233 12.92 18.97 -7.44
CA TYR A 233 11.97 18.13 -6.73
C TYR A 233 10.70 17.89 -7.55
N ILE A 234 10.13 18.96 -8.12
CA ILE A 234 8.92 18.89 -8.93
C ILE A 234 9.19 18.07 -10.20
N ALA A 235 10.33 18.29 -10.86
CA ALA A 235 10.70 17.57 -12.09
C ALA A 235 10.87 16.06 -11.89
N ILE A 236 11.21 15.60 -10.68
CA ILE A 236 11.32 14.17 -10.35
C ILE A 236 9.94 13.55 -10.03
N VAL A 237 9.03 14.35 -9.46
CA VAL A 237 7.72 13.90 -9.00
C VAL A 237 6.67 13.92 -10.11
N SER A 238 6.81 14.83 -11.08
CA SER A 238 5.98 14.96 -12.28
C SER A 238 6.30 13.90 -13.32
#